data_AF-A0A2U2ZS71-F1
#
_entry.id   AF-A0A2U2ZS71-F1
#
_cell.length_a   1.000
_cell.length_b   1.000
_cell.length_c   1.000
_cell.angle_alpha   90.00
_cell.angle_beta   90.00
_cell.angle_gamma   90.00
#
_symmetry.space_group_name_H-M   'P 1'
#
loop_
_entity.id
_entity.type
_entity.pdbx_description
1 polymer ?
#
loop_
_entity_poly.entity_id
_entity_poly.type
_entity_poly.pdbx_seq_one_letter_code
_entity_poly.pdbx_strand_id
1 'polypeptide(L)'
;MTDIDSQFLRGLFDEEGSLYAGRGTALYRLYGPEGLLYVGISACPLTRVRTHLREKPWGPDVIGIRIEYPADAEEAERRAIRAERPRYNDTYNGRPEESWTRLADRICADITAGLMLPGEPLPGPRKLAASEGVAAWVAERAYKLLRERGLVRAVPRKGWVVAAGPAG
;
A
#
# COMPACT_ATOMS: atom_id res chain seq x y z
N MET A 1 27.81 9.00 17.26
CA MET A 1 27.57 7.54 17.30
C MET A 1 26.77 7.18 16.06
N THR A 2 27.23 6.46 15.05
CA THR A 2 28.57 6.05 14.60
C THR A 2 28.37 5.82 13.10
N ASP A 3 29.35 6.23 12.31
CA ASP A 3 29.40 6.29 10.85
C ASP A 3 29.42 4.88 10.20
N ILE A 4 28.49 4.02 10.60
CA ILE A 4 28.27 2.67 10.05
C ILE A 4 27.34 2.76 8.83
N ASP A 5 26.45 3.75 8.80
CA ASP A 5 25.45 3.96 7.75
C ASP A 5 26.06 4.26 6.38
N SER A 6 27.16 5.00 6.33
CA SER A 6 27.77 5.43 5.07
C SER A 6 28.55 4.32 4.38
N GLN A 7 29.29 3.51 5.14
CA GLN A 7 30.27 2.57 4.58
C GLN A 7 29.61 1.27 4.10
N PHE A 8 28.61 0.77 4.85
CA PHE A 8 27.83 -0.41 4.47
C PHE A 8 26.92 -0.13 3.26
N LEU A 9 26.25 1.03 3.26
CA LEU A 9 25.40 1.42 2.13
C LEU A 9 26.23 1.78 0.89
N ARG A 10 27.39 2.46 1.03
CA ARG A 10 28.28 2.73 -0.12
C ARG A 10 28.75 1.46 -0.80
N GLY A 11 29.22 0.46 -0.03
CA GLY A 11 29.65 -0.82 -0.60
C GLY A 11 28.54 -1.59 -1.33
N LEU A 12 27.27 -1.40 -0.94
CA LEU A 12 26.11 -2.00 -1.60
C LEU A 12 25.72 -1.28 -2.91
N PHE A 13 26.15 -0.03 -3.09
CA PHE A 13 25.80 0.84 -4.22
C PHE A 13 26.96 1.09 -5.20
N ASP A 14 28.17 0.60 -4.93
CA ASP A 14 29.29 0.59 -5.87
C ASP A 14 29.05 -0.42 -7.03
N GLU A 15 29.94 -0.50 -8.02
CA GLU A 15 29.74 -1.14 -9.36
C GLU A 15 29.05 -2.52 -9.39
N GLU A 16 29.05 -3.29 -8.29
CA GLU A 16 28.29 -4.53 -8.15
C GLU A 16 26.76 -4.34 -8.18
N GLY A 17 26.23 -3.16 -7.82
CA GLY A 17 24.79 -2.86 -7.91
C GLY A 17 24.21 -3.01 -9.33
N SER A 18 25.07 -2.85 -10.35
CA SER A 18 24.74 -3.03 -11.77
C SER A 18 24.65 -4.52 -12.17
N LEU A 19 25.31 -5.42 -11.43
CA LEU A 19 25.30 -6.88 -11.68
C LEU A 19 23.97 -7.55 -11.29
N TYR A 20 23.07 -6.84 -10.62
CA TYR A 20 21.80 -7.36 -10.13
C TYR A 20 20.59 -7.08 -11.05
N ALA A 21 20.81 -6.44 -12.20
CA ALA A 21 19.77 -6.07 -13.17
C ALA A 21 19.26 -7.23 -14.07
N GLY A 22 19.57 -8.49 -13.76
CA GLY A 22 19.46 -9.59 -14.72
C GLY A 22 18.42 -10.69 -14.50
N ARG A 23 17.64 -10.73 -13.39
CA ARG A 23 16.84 -11.93 -13.04
C ARG A 23 15.40 -11.69 -12.57
N GLY A 24 14.75 -10.63 -13.05
CA GLY A 24 13.35 -10.34 -12.73
C GLY A 24 13.17 -9.54 -11.43
N THR A 25 11.94 -9.50 -10.93
CA THR A 25 11.58 -8.70 -9.74
C THR A 25 12.17 -9.33 -8.47
N ALA A 26 12.95 -8.56 -7.72
CA ALA A 26 13.52 -8.99 -6.45
C ALA A 26 12.55 -8.73 -5.28
N LEU A 27 12.56 -9.62 -4.29
CA LEU A 27 12.00 -9.42 -2.96
C LEU A 27 13.10 -8.92 -2.02
N TYR A 28 12.91 -7.76 -1.40
CA TYR A 28 13.85 -7.23 -0.42
C TYR A 28 13.19 -7.03 0.95
N ARG A 29 13.98 -7.25 2.00
CA ARG A 29 13.61 -7.08 3.40
C ARG A 29 14.56 -6.09 4.06
N LEU A 30 14.01 -5.15 4.82
CA LEU A 30 14.76 -4.16 5.60
C LEU A 30 14.57 -4.46 7.08
N TYR A 31 15.69 -4.54 7.79
CA TYR A 31 15.75 -4.87 9.20
C TYR A 31 16.26 -3.68 9.99
N GLY A 32 15.69 -3.50 11.18
CA GLY A 32 16.13 -2.58 12.20
C GLY A 32 16.63 -3.32 13.43
N PRO A 33 17.02 -2.60 14.49
CA PRO A 33 17.55 -3.21 15.71
C PRO A 33 16.53 -4.15 16.39
N GLU A 34 15.24 -3.88 16.23
CA GLU A 34 14.14 -4.63 16.86
C GLU A 34 13.52 -5.69 15.94
N GLY A 35 14.07 -5.90 14.73
CA GLY A 35 13.58 -6.91 13.78
C GLY A 35 13.15 -6.35 12.44
N LEU A 36 12.20 -7.01 11.78
CA LEU A 36 11.81 -6.71 10.40
C LEU A 36 10.97 -5.43 10.31
N LEU A 37 11.49 -4.45 9.58
CA LEU A 37 10.85 -3.15 9.39
C LEU A 37 9.97 -3.13 8.15
N TYR A 38 10.47 -3.63 7.02
CA TYR A 38 9.78 -3.51 5.74
C TYR A 38 10.12 -4.66 4.78
N VAL A 39 9.14 -5.04 3.97
CA VAL A 39 9.27 -5.99 2.87
C VAL A 39 8.73 -5.33 1.61
N GLY A 40 9.46 -5.42 0.50
CA GLY A 40 9.02 -4.87 -0.77
C GLY A 40 9.53 -5.67 -1.96
N ILE A 41 8.90 -5.48 -3.11
CA ILE A 41 9.41 -5.99 -4.39
C ILE A 41 9.83 -4.88 -5.34
N SER A 42 10.86 -5.13 -6.15
CA SER A 42 11.28 -4.22 -7.22
C SER A 42 12.20 -4.89 -8.23
N ALA A 43 12.10 -4.48 -9.50
CA ALA A 43 13.10 -4.80 -10.52
C ALA A 43 14.45 -4.09 -10.26
N CYS A 44 14.44 -2.99 -9.50
CA CYS A 44 15.63 -2.23 -9.12
C CYS A 44 15.67 -2.05 -7.59
N PRO A 45 15.90 -3.14 -6.81
CA PRO A 45 15.71 -3.16 -5.36
C PRO A 45 16.59 -2.12 -4.65
N LEU A 46 17.86 -1.98 -5.05
CA LEU A 46 18.79 -1.03 -4.44
C LEU A 46 18.33 0.42 -4.61
N THR A 47 17.95 0.82 -5.83
CA THR A 47 17.39 2.15 -6.09
C THR A 47 16.13 2.39 -5.27
N ARG A 48 15.25 1.40 -5.17
CA ARG A 48 14.01 1.50 -4.41
C ARG A 48 14.27 1.65 -2.92
N VAL A 49 15.17 0.85 -2.36
CA VAL A 49 15.59 0.91 -0.96
C VAL A 49 16.18 2.27 -0.65
N ARG A 50 17.06 2.80 -1.51
CA ARG A 50 17.63 4.16 -1.32
C ARG A 50 16.54 5.23 -1.22
N THR A 51 15.49 5.15 -2.05
CA THR A 51 14.32 6.04 -1.95
C THR A 51 13.63 5.89 -0.60
N HIS A 52 13.42 4.67 -0.12
CA HIS A 52 12.81 4.43 1.19
C HIS A 52 13.63 5.01 2.34
N LEU A 53 14.94 4.78 2.37
CA LEU A 53 15.82 5.30 3.41
C LEU A 53 15.80 6.83 3.49
N ARG A 54 15.63 7.50 2.34
CA ARG A 54 15.57 8.96 2.27
C ARG A 54 14.21 9.54 2.66
N GLU A 55 13.12 8.88 2.26
CA GLU A 55 11.76 9.47 2.32
C GLU A 55 10.92 8.95 3.49
N LYS A 56 11.29 7.83 4.11
CA LYS A 56 10.50 7.21 5.16
C LYS A 56 11.06 7.56 6.54
N PRO A 57 10.18 7.83 7.52
CA PRO A 57 10.60 8.22 8.88
C PRO A 57 11.42 7.12 9.58
N TRP A 58 11.23 5.86 9.18
CA TRP A 58 11.96 4.69 9.68
C TRP A 58 13.25 4.40 8.91
N GLY A 59 13.61 5.20 7.90
CA GLY A 59 14.83 5.02 7.12
C GLY A 59 16.11 4.96 7.97
N PRO A 60 16.31 5.88 8.93
CA PRO A 60 17.46 5.85 9.83
C PRO A 60 17.55 4.61 10.74
N ASP A 61 16.45 3.87 10.94
CA ASP A 61 16.42 2.70 11.80
C ASP A 61 16.84 1.41 11.05
N VAL A 62 17.10 1.49 9.73
CA VAL A 62 17.48 0.33 8.92
C VAL A 62 18.96 0.00 9.12
N ILE A 63 19.23 -1.17 9.70
CA ILE A 63 20.58 -1.69 9.95
C ILE A 63 20.97 -2.84 9.03
N GLY A 64 20.04 -3.36 8.23
CA GLY A 64 20.30 -4.52 7.37
C GLY A 64 19.30 -4.69 6.24
N ILE A 65 19.76 -5.32 5.17
CA ILE A 65 18.95 -5.66 4.00
C ILE A 65 19.19 -7.12 3.58
N ARG A 66 18.12 -7.79 3.17
CA ARG A 66 18.19 -9.10 2.50
C ARG A 66 17.45 -9.02 1.18
N ILE A 67 18.06 -9.48 0.09
CA ILE A 67 17.48 -9.48 -1.26
C ILE A 67 17.43 -10.91 -1.77
N GLU A 68 16.28 -11.31 -2.30
CA GLU A 68 16.00 -12.63 -2.88
C GLU A 68 15.34 -12.45 -4.25
N TYR A 69 15.54 -13.41 -5.16
CA TYR A 69 14.96 -13.42 -6.51
C TYR A 69 14.05 -14.63 -6.67
N PRO A 70 12.85 -14.61 -6.06
CA PRO A 70 11.88 -15.68 -6.21
C PRO A 70 11.35 -15.76 -7.65
N ALA A 71 10.84 -16.93 -8.04
CA ALA A 71 10.19 -17.10 -9.34
C ALA A 71 8.92 -16.24 -9.46
N ASP A 72 8.15 -16.13 -8.37
CA ASP A 72 7.01 -15.22 -8.23
C ASP A 72 7.27 -14.26 -7.06
N ALA A 73 7.65 -13.03 -7.38
CA ALA A 73 7.94 -12.01 -6.39
C ALA A 73 6.69 -11.53 -5.65
N GLU A 74 5.54 -11.49 -6.32
CA GLU A 74 4.29 -11.01 -5.72
C GLU A 74 3.76 -12.01 -4.68
N GLU A 75 3.78 -13.30 -4.99
CA GLU A 75 3.42 -14.34 -4.02
C GLU A 75 4.41 -14.37 -2.85
N ALA A 76 5.71 -14.25 -3.13
CA ALA A 76 6.74 -14.24 -2.12
C ALA A 76 6.61 -13.02 -1.17
N GLU A 77 6.33 -11.82 -1.72
CA GLU A 77 6.04 -10.63 -0.93
C GLU A 77 4.81 -10.83 -0.05
N ARG A 78 3.74 -11.37 -0.62
CA ARG A 78 2.49 -11.64 0.10
C ARG A 78 2.71 -12.60 1.26
N ARG A 79 3.44 -13.69 1.02
CA ARG A 79 3.79 -14.69 2.03
C ARG A 79 4.66 -14.07 3.12
N ALA A 80 5.68 -13.31 2.76
CA ALA A 80 6.59 -12.65 3.69
C ALA A 80 5.85 -11.64 4.58
N ILE A 81 5.02 -10.76 3.99
CA ILE A 81 4.23 -9.79 4.77
C ILE A 81 3.29 -10.50 5.75
N ARG A 82 2.59 -11.56 5.30
CA ARG A 82 1.64 -12.31 6.15
C ARG A 82 2.35 -13.06 7.28
N ALA A 83 3.47 -13.73 6.97
CA ALA A 83 4.16 -14.59 7.91
C ALA A 83 5.06 -13.82 8.88
N GLU A 84 5.74 -12.78 8.39
CA GLU A 84 6.80 -12.08 9.11
C GLU A 84 6.30 -10.78 9.75
N ARG A 85 5.11 -10.29 9.36
CA ARG A 85 4.44 -9.09 9.92
C ARG A 85 5.39 -7.88 10.10
N PRO A 86 6.06 -7.43 9.03
CA PRO A 86 6.96 -6.27 9.07
C PRO A 86 6.30 -5.01 9.64
N ARG A 87 7.02 -4.31 10.52
CA ARG A 87 6.51 -3.17 11.30
C ARG A 87 5.84 -2.07 10.47
N TYR A 88 6.32 -1.79 9.26
CA TYR A 88 5.90 -0.63 8.46
C TYR A 88 5.20 -0.97 7.13
N ASN A 89 5.01 -2.24 6.79
CA ASN A 89 4.25 -2.58 5.58
C ASN A 89 2.79 -2.17 5.68
N ASP A 90 2.17 -2.26 6.85
CA ASP A 90 0.77 -1.87 7.04
C ASP A 90 0.56 -0.36 6.85
N THR A 91 1.57 0.46 7.15
CA THR A 91 1.50 1.93 7.05
C THR A 91 1.82 2.47 5.65
N TYR A 92 2.62 1.74 4.84
CA TYR A 92 3.14 2.28 3.58
C TYR A 92 3.04 1.34 2.37
N ASN A 93 2.53 0.12 2.55
CA ASN A 93 2.25 -0.86 1.50
C ASN A 93 0.97 -1.66 1.80
N GLY A 94 0.06 -1.16 2.65
CA GLY A 94 -1.29 -1.71 2.74
C GLY A 94 -1.84 -1.76 1.32
N ARG A 95 -2.11 -2.97 0.82
CA ARG A 95 -2.24 -3.18 -0.62
C ARG A 95 -3.23 -2.15 -1.16
N PRO A 96 -2.92 -1.49 -2.29
CA PRO A 96 -3.92 -0.81 -3.10
C PRO A 96 -5.29 -1.53 -3.03
N GLU A 97 -5.29 -2.79 -3.44
CA GLU A 97 -6.49 -3.64 -3.51
C GLU A 97 -7.20 -3.85 -2.18
N GLU A 98 -6.46 -4.05 -1.09
CA GLU A 98 -7.05 -4.30 0.23
C GLU A 98 -7.56 -3.02 0.87
N SER A 99 -6.92 -1.88 0.63
CA SER A 99 -7.34 -0.60 1.19
C SER A 99 -8.66 -0.11 0.59
N TRP A 100 -8.86 -0.18 -0.73
CA TRP A 100 -10.16 0.25 -1.30
C TRP A 100 -11.23 -0.82 -1.20
N THR A 101 -10.88 -2.11 -1.20
CA THR A 101 -11.87 -3.18 -1.02
C THR A 101 -12.40 -3.16 0.40
N ARG A 102 -11.53 -3.04 1.40
CA ARG A 102 -11.94 -2.88 2.80
C ARG A 102 -12.75 -1.60 3.03
N LEU A 103 -12.36 -0.49 2.41
CA LEU A 103 -13.12 0.75 2.47
C LEU A 103 -14.50 0.59 1.82
N ALA A 104 -14.58 -0.04 0.65
CA ALA A 104 -15.84 -0.34 -0.03
C ALA A 104 -16.72 -1.30 0.80
N ASP A 105 -16.16 -2.34 1.40
CA ASP A 105 -16.90 -3.31 2.20
C ASP A 105 -17.48 -2.67 3.48
N ARG A 106 -16.73 -1.76 4.12
CA ARG A 106 -17.25 -0.98 5.26
C ARG A 106 -18.41 -0.07 4.83
N ILE A 107 -18.27 0.68 3.73
CA ILE A 107 -19.34 1.54 3.23
C ILE A 107 -20.56 0.71 2.81
N CYS A 108 -20.35 -0.47 2.23
CA CYS A 108 -21.41 -1.44 1.93
C CYS A 108 -22.14 -1.87 3.21
N ALA A 109 -21.41 -2.17 4.28
CA ALA A 109 -21.99 -2.51 5.58
C ALA A 109 -22.85 -1.36 6.13
N ASP A 110 -22.40 -0.10 6.04
CA ASP A 110 -23.19 1.05 6.49
C ASP A 110 -24.47 1.25 5.68
N ILE A 111 -24.40 1.12 4.36
CA ILE A 111 -25.57 1.20 3.46
C ILE A 111 -26.56 0.08 3.77
N THR A 112 -26.07 -1.16 3.90
CA THR A 112 -26.92 -2.33 4.17
C THR A 112 -27.52 -2.33 5.57
N ALA A 113 -26.82 -1.76 6.55
CA ALA A 113 -27.33 -1.53 7.90
C ALA A 113 -28.35 -0.37 7.98
N GLY A 114 -28.59 0.35 6.88
CA GLY A 114 -29.50 1.50 6.84
C GLY A 114 -28.96 2.76 7.51
N LEU A 115 -27.65 2.80 7.79
CA LEU A 115 -26.97 4.00 8.32
C LEU A 115 -26.80 5.07 7.25
N MET A 116 -26.85 4.69 5.97
CA MET A 116 -26.87 5.60 4.83
C MET A 116 -28.10 5.31 3.97
N LEU A 117 -28.92 6.33 3.71
CA LEU A 117 -30.21 6.18 3.04
C LEU A 117 -30.09 6.29 1.51
N PRO A 118 -30.93 5.59 0.73
CA PRO A 118 -31.04 5.79 -0.71
C PRO A 118 -31.17 7.27 -1.11
N GLY A 119 -30.31 7.72 -2.03
CA GLY A 119 -30.29 9.11 -2.50
C GLY A 119 -29.52 10.09 -1.62
N GLU A 120 -29.02 9.65 -0.47
CA GLU A 120 -28.17 10.46 0.40
C GLU A 120 -26.83 10.81 -0.30
N PRO A 121 -26.36 12.07 -0.20
CA PRO A 121 -25.08 12.48 -0.77
C PRO A 121 -23.90 11.93 0.03
N LEU A 122 -22.93 11.37 -0.69
CA LEU A 122 -21.68 10.86 -0.14
C LEU A 122 -20.54 11.90 -0.26
N PRO A 123 -19.55 11.88 0.64
CA PRO A 123 -18.39 12.77 0.54
C PRO A 123 -17.63 12.54 -0.77
N GLY A 124 -17.10 13.60 -1.38
CA GLY A 124 -16.21 13.46 -2.54
C GLY A 124 -14.94 12.66 -2.19
N PRO A 125 -14.25 12.03 -3.17
CA PRO A 125 -13.13 11.12 -2.90
C PRO A 125 -12.04 11.70 -2.00
N ARG A 126 -11.69 12.98 -2.18
CA ARG A 126 -10.69 13.66 -1.33
C ARG A 126 -11.16 13.81 0.12
N LYS A 127 -12.44 14.10 0.33
CA LYS A 127 -13.00 14.26 1.68
C LYS A 127 -13.12 12.91 2.38
N LEU A 128 -13.54 11.87 1.64
CA LEU A 128 -13.55 10.49 2.15
C LEU A 128 -12.14 10.02 2.50
N ALA A 129 -11.17 10.27 1.63
CA ALA A 129 -9.78 9.91 1.88
C ALA A 129 -9.23 10.53 3.16
N ALA A 130 -9.52 11.81 3.39
CA ALA A 130 -9.13 12.51 4.61
C ALA A 130 -9.81 11.95 5.88
N SER A 131 -11.10 11.58 5.83
CA SER A 131 -11.80 11.02 6.99
C SER A 131 -11.35 9.59 7.33
N GLU A 132 -10.94 8.84 6.32
CA GLU A 132 -10.54 7.43 6.46
C GLU A 132 -9.03 7.24 6.62
N GLY A 133 -8.23 8.31 6.54
CA GLY A 133 -6.77 8.21 6.61
C GLY A 133 -6.14 7.46 5.43
N VAL A 134 -6.79 7.46 4.26
CA VAL A 134 -6.30 6.78 3.04
C VAL A 134 -5.88 7.79 1.98
N ALA A 135 -5.15 7.34 0.95
CA ALA A 135 -4.83 8.18 -0.20
C ALA A 135 -6.06 8.41 -1.10
N ALA A 136 -6.15 9.57 -1.76
CA ALA A 136 -7.31 9.96 -2.57
C ALA A 136 -7.70 8.94 -3.66
N TRP A 137 -6.71 8.33 -4.31
CA TRP A 137 -6.92 7.33 -5.35
C TRP A 137 -7.54 6.03 -4.82
N VAL A 138 -7.33 5.69 -3.55
CA VAL A 138 -7.96 4.55 -2.86
C VAL A 138 -9.46 4.83 -2.70
N ALA A 139 -9.83 6.03 -2.25
CA ALA A 139 -11.22 6.45 -2.16
C ALA A 139 -11.92 6.47 -3.54
N GLU A 140 -11.23 6.93 -4.59
CA GLU A 140 -11.74 6.88 -5.96
C GLU A 140 -11.98 5.43 -6.44
N ARG A 141 -11.06 4.52 -6.12
CA ARG A 141 -11.19 3.11 -6.50
C ARG A 141 -12.30 2.41 -5.72
N ALA A 142 -12.47 2.74 -4.44
CA ALA A 142 -13.58 2.24 -3.62
C ALA A 142 -14.94 2.64 -4.18
N TYR A 143 -15.12 3.91 -4.58
CA TYR A 143 -16.37 4.35 -5.20
C TYR A 143 -16.63 3.72 -6.58
N LYS A 144 -15.58 3.49 -7.38
CA LYS A 144 -15.73 2.74 -8.64
C LYS A 144 -16.26 1.33 -8.38
N LEU A 145 -15.68 0.62 -7.40
CA LEU A 145 -16.10 -0.71 -7.00
C LEU A 145 -17.54 -0.75 -6.45
N LEU A 146 -17.91 0.19 -5.57
CA LEU A 146 -19.28 0.32 -5.06
C LEU A 146 -20.30 0.61 -6.17
N ARG A 147 -19.90 1.36 -7.19
CA ARG A 147 -20.74 1.64 -8.36
C ARG A 147 -20.93 0.41 -9.24
N GLU A 148 -19.86 -0.34 -9.47
CA GLU A 148 -19.92 -1.63 -10.17
C GLU A 148 -20.83 -2.63 -9.43
N ARG A 149 -20.87 -2.56 -8.10
CA ARG A 149 -21.79 -3.33 -7.23
C ARG A 149 -23.21 -2.76 -7.15
N GLY A 150 -23.49 -1.62 -7.80
CA GLY A 150 -24.82 -0.99 -7.79
C GLY A 150 -25.22 -0.30 -6.47
N LEU A 151 -24.28 -0.10 -5.54
CA LEU A 151 -24.55 0.48 -4.22
C LEU A 151 -24.49 2.01 -4.21
N VAL A 152 -23.77 2.60 -5.16
CA VAL A 152 -23.63 4.05 -5.30
C VAL A 152 -23.71 4.46 -6.78
N ARG A 153 -24.05 5.72 -7.04
CA ARG A 153 -24.04 6.30 -8.39
C ARG A 153 -23.43 7.69 -8.40
N ALA A 154 -22.82 8.06 -9.53
CA ALA A 154 -22.34 9.42 -9.77
C ALA A 154 -23.47 10.28 -10.36
N VAL A 155 -23.67 11.47 -9.81
CA VAL A 155 -24.67 12.45 -10.24
C VAL A 155 -23.96 13.73 -10.70
N PRO A 156 -24.19 14.20 -11.94
CA PRO A 156 -23.61 15.44 -12.43
C PRO A 156 -23.86 16.60 -11.47
N ARG A 157 -22.80 17.37 -11.15
CA ARG A 157 -22.81 18.51 -10.20
C ARG A 157 -23.15 18.19 -8.74
N LYS A 158 -23.61 16.97 -8.40
CA LYS A 158 -23.96 16.55 -7.04
C LYS A 158 -22.94 15.60 -6.41
N GLY A 159 -22.11 14.94 -7.21
CA GLY A 159 -21.06 14.03 -6.74
C GLY A 159 -21.55 12.59 -6.63
N TRP A 160 -21.16 11.90 -5.57
CA TRP A 160 -21.56 10.51 -5.31
C TRP A 160 -22.80 10.48 -4.43
N VAL A 161 -23.74 9.58 -4.72
CA VAL A 161 -24.92 9.36 -3.88
C VAL A 161 -25.16 7.86 -3.69
N VAL A 162 -25.76 7.47 -2.58
CA VAL A 162 -26.23 6.09 -2.35
C VAL A 162 -27.28 5.75 -3.40
N ALA A 163 -27.14 4.60 -4.05
CA ALA A 163 -28.12 4.12 -5.00
C ALA A 163 -29.42 3.75 -4.26
N ALA A 164 -30.56 3.91 -4.92
CA ALA A 164 -31.71 3.09 -4.52
C ALA A 164 -31.26 1.66 -4.82
N GLY A 165 -31.20 0.79 -3.80
CA GLY A 165 -30.84 -0.62 -4.00
C GLY A 165 -31.67 -1.24 -5.13
N PRO A 166 -31.28 -2.41 -5.66
CA PRO A 166 -32.16 -3.13 -6.58
C PRO A 166 -33.54 -3.22 -5.91
N ALA A 167 -34.57 -2.77 -6.64
CA ALA A 167 -35.92 -2.90 -6.16
C ALA A 167 -36.25 -4.39 -6.07
N GLY A 168 -36.23 -4.95 -4.87
CA GLY A 168 -36.62 -6.35 -4.60
C GLY A 168 -35.52 -7.36 -4.83
#